data_AF-A0A7M1T7M7-F1
#
_entry.id   AF-A0A7M1T7M7-F1
#
_cell.length_a   1.000
_cell.length_b   1.000
_cell.length_c   1.000
_cell.angle_alpha   90.00
_cell.angle_beta   90.00
_cell.angle_gamma   90.00
#
_symmetry.space_group_name_H-M   'P 1'
#
loop_
_entity.id
_entity.type
_entity.pdbx_description
1 polymer ?
#
loop_
_entity_poly.entity_id
_entity_poly.type
_entity_poly.pdbx_seq_one_letter_code
_entity_poly.pdbx_strand_id
1 'polypeptide(L)'
;MKQSKINNQNMEKSDAKFKKLIDEKATFEEIFKLAHLNPKANLITGVICGYRIEEIEDPLTRKVRYLDKLVDELAKVKKMEKILRTY
;
A
#
# COMPACT_ATOMS: atom_id res chain seq x y z
N MET A 1 -11.76 -28.32 4.23
CA MET A 1 -11.28 -28.01 2.86
C MET A 1 -12.00 -26.79 2.21
N LYS A 2 -12.37 -25.71 2.93
CA LYS A 2 -13.04 -24.54 2.32
C LYS A 2 -12.32 -23.20 2.47
N GLN A 3 -11.24 -23.10 3.26
CA GLN A 3 -10.55 -21.83 3.50
C GLN A 3 -9.64 -21.39 2.34
N SER A 4 -9.12 -22.35 1.55
CA SER A 4 -8.16 -22.09 0.47
C SER A 4 -8.78 -21.51 -0.81
N LYS A 5 -10.10 -21.64 -1.04
CA LYS A 5 -10.77 -21.10 -2.24
C LYS A 5 -11.15 -19.61 -2.11
N ILE A 6 -11.41 -19.14 -0.89
CA ILE A 6 -11.86 -17.76 -0.62
C ILE A 6 -10.70 -16.76 -0.82
N ASN A 7 -9.46 -17.18 -0.56
CA ASN A 7 -8.29 -16.32 -0.71
C ASN A 7 -7.91 -16.04 -2.17
N ASN A 8 -8.14 -17.00 -3.09
CA ASN A 8 -7.82 -16.81 -4.51
C ASN A 8 -8.83 -15.88 -5.22
N GLN A 9 -10.13 -16.00 -4.92
CA GLN A 9 -11.16 -15.16 -5.55
C GLN A 9 -11.07 -13.67 -5.16
N ASN A 10 -10.57 -13.37 -3.96
CA ASN A 10 -10.36 -11.99 -3.51
C ASN A 10 -9.13 -11.34 -4.17
N MET A 11 -8.11 -12.13 -4.52
CA MET A 11 -6.91 -11.67 -5.20
C MET A 11 -7.22 -11.31 -6.66
N GLU A 12 -7.95 -12.18 -7.39
CA GLU A 12 -8.36 -11.94 -8.78
C GLU A 12 -9.24 -10.69 -8.95
N LYS A 13 -10.14 -10.41 -7.99
CA LYS A 13 -10.95 -9.18 -8.01
C LYS A 13 -10.13 -7.92 -7.76
N SER A 14 -9.11 -8.01 -6.92
CA SER A 14 -8.20 -6.89 -6.64
C SER A 14 -7.41 -6.52 -7.88
N ASP A 15 -6.86 -7.51 -8.58
CA ASP A 15 -6.03 -7.30 -9.76
C ASP A 15 -6.84 -6.70 -10.92
N ALA A 16 -8.07 -7.17 -11.13
CA ALA A 16 -8.98 -6.59 -12.13
C ALA A 16 -9.32 -5.11 -11.83
N LYS A 17 -9.53 -4.75 -10.56
CA LYS A 17 -9.81 -3.37 -10.14
C LYS A 17 -8.59 -2.47 -10.36
N PHE A 18 -7.39 -2.94 -10.03
CA PHE A 18 -6.15 -2.19 -10.27
C PHE A 18 -5.90 -2.00 -11.76
N LYS A 19 -6.09 -3.04 -12.58
CA LYS A 19 -5.92 -2.93 -14.03
C LYS A 19 -6.83 -1.85 -14.62
N LYS A 20 -8.10 -1.81 -14.20
CA LYS A 20 -9.04 -0.78 -14.62
C LYS A 20 -8.55 0.64 -14.27
N LEU A 21 -8.10 0.85 -13.04
CA LEU A 21 -7.57 2.15 -12.60
C LEU A 21 -6.32 2.57 -13.40
N ILE A 22 -5.48 1.62 -13.79
CA ILE A 22 -4.31 1.87 -14.66
C ILE A 22 -4.76 2.26 -16.07
N ASP A 23 -5.69 1.50 -16.66
CA ASP A 23 -6.23 1.76 -18.00
C ASP A 23 -6.93 3.14 -18.06
N GLU A 24 -7.61 3.54 -16.99
CA GLU A 24 -8.26 4.84 -16.81
C GLU A 24 -7.29 5.98 -16.45
N LYS A 25 -5.99 5.67 -16.25
CA LYS A 25 -4.96 6.63 -15.80
C LYS A 25 -5.35 7.37 -14.52
N ALA A 26 -5.96 6.66 -13.58
CA ALA A 26 -6.38 7.22 -12.31
C ALA A 26 -5.19 7.85 -11.57
N THR A 27 -5.43 9.00 -10.97
CA THR A 27 -4.47 9.72 -10.14
C THR A 27 -4.30 9.04 -8.78
N PHE A 28 -3.20 9.32 -8.09
CA PHE A 28 -3.02 8.86 -6.71
C PHE A 28 -4.15 9.31 -5.78
N GLU A 29 -4.68 10.52 -5.97
CA GLU A 29 -5.80 11.02 -5.17
C GLU A 29 -7.03 10.12 -5.33
N GLU A 30 -7.40 9.77 -6.55
CA GLU A 30 -8.54 8.90 -6.86
C GLU A 30 -8.32 7.48 -6.30
N ILE A 31 -7.11 6.95 -6.45
CA ILE A 31 -6.75 5.64 -5.89
C ILE A 31 -6.90 5.66 -4.36
N PHE A 32 -6.34 6.67 -3.68
CA PHE A 32 -6.39 6.76 -2.21
C PHE A 32 -7.77 7.14 -1.65
N LYS A 33 -8.67 7.71 -2.45
CA LYS A 33 -10.10 7.88 -2.10
C LYS A 33 -10.83 6.53 -2.08
N LEU A 34 -10.45 5.60 -2.95
CA LEU A 34 -11.06 4.27 -3.07
C LEU A 34 -10.35 3.19 -2.23
N ALA A 35 -9.14 3.48 -1.75
CA ALA A 35 -8.32 2.54 -1.01
C ALA A 35 -8.71 2.48 0.47
N HIS A 36 -8.78 1.25 1.00
CA HIS A 36 -8.86 1.01 2.44
C HIS A 36 -7.45 0.73 2.95
N LEU A 37 -6.86 1.69 3.68
CA LEU A 37 -5.54 1.51 4.28
C LEU A 37 -5.62 0.62 5.52
N ASN A 38 -4.55 -0.11 5.80
CA ASN A 38 -4.39 -0.84 7.05
C ASN A 38 -4.50 0.16 8.23
N PRO A 39 -5.27 -0.13 9.30
CA PRO A 39 -5.35 0.73 10.48
C PRO A 39 -3.99 1.10 11.09
N LYS A 40 -2.98 0.26 10.90
CA LYS A 40 -1.61 0.45 11.36
C LYS A 40 -0.71 1.23 10.38
N ALA A 41 -1.24 1.72 9.26
CA ALA A 41 -0.46 2.46 8.27
C ALA A 41 0.19 3.74 8.84
N ASN A 42 -0.37 4.30 9.92
CA ASN A 42 0.24 5.42 10.65
C ASN A 42 1.55 5.06 11.38
N LEU A 43 1.85 3.77 11.56
CA LEU A 43 3.12 3.31 12.13
C LEU A 43 4.26 3.35 11.11
N ILE A 44 3.96 3.50 9.81
CA ILE A 44 4.96 3.64 8.75
C ILE A 44 5.66 4.98 8.93
N THR A 45 6.90 4.92 9.41
CA THR A 45 7.71 6.08 9.83
C THR A 45 9.13 5.99 9.29
N GLY A 46 9.88 7.08 9.46
CA GLY A 46 11.29 7.18 9.09
C GLY A 46 11.51 7.91 7.78
N VAL A 47 12.71 7.75 7.22
CA VAL A 47 13.13 8.50 6.03
C VAL A 47 12.93 7.65 4.76
N ILE A 48 12.35 8.27 3.73
CA ILE A 48 12.23 7.73 2.37
C ILE A 48 12.46 8.85 1.36
N CYS A 49 13.27 8.58 0.32
CA CYS A 49 13.64 9.56 -0.70
C CYS A 49 14.16 10.91 -0.15
N GLY A 50 14.80 10.92 1.02
CA GLY A 50 15.33 12.14 1.66
C GLY A 50 14.35 12.90 2.56
N TYR A 51 13.09 12.46 2.67
CA TYR A 51 12.06 13.09 3.50
C TYR A 51 11.67 12.19 4.67
N ARG A 52 11.38 12.81 5.82
CA ARG A 52 10.82 12.12 6.99
C ARG A 52 9.30 12.04 6.87
N ILE A 53 8.75 10.84 6.86
CA ILE A 53 7.34 10.59 6.58
C ILE A 53 6.42 11.25 7.61
N GLU A 54 6.79 11.18 8.89
CA GLU A 54 6.03 11.76 9.99
C GLU A 54 5.97 13.30 9.98
N GLU A 55 6.87 13.96 9.26
CA GLU A 55 6.88 15.43 9.10
C GLU A 55 6.09 15.91 7.86
N ILE A 56 5.58 15.00 7.03
CA ILE A 56 4.80 15.36 5.84
C ILE A 56 3.39 15.79 6.27
N GLU A 57 3.10 17.08 6.06
CA GLU A 57 1.79 17.67 6.39
C GLU A 57 0.70 17.28 5.39
N ASP A 58 1.02 17.28 4.09
CA ASP A 58 0.06 16.94 3.05
C ASP A 58 -0.36 15.46 3.16
N PRO A 59 -1.65 15.17 3.46
CA PRO A 59 -2.09 13.81 3.73
C PRO A 59 -1.96 12.87 2.53
N LEU A 60 -2.12 13.39 1.30
CA LEU A 60 -1.98 12.60 0.09
C LEU A 60 -0.52 12.21 -0.12
N THR A 61 0.39 13.16 -0.05
CA THR A 61 1.84 12.96 -0.16
C THR A 61 2.32 11.97 0.90
N ARG A 62 1.85 12.09 2.15
CA ARG A 62 2.20 11.15 3.22
C ARG A 62 1.76 9.72 2.89
N LYS A 63 0.54 9.54 2.37
CA LYS A 63 0.04 8.22 1.93
C LYS A 63 0.84 7.64 0.76
N VAL A 64 1.25 8.48 -0.20
CA VAL A 64 2.14 8.08 -1.30
C VAL A 64 3.49 7.60 -0.72
N ARG A 65 4.05 8.32 0.26
CA ARG A 65 5.31 7.91 0.89
C ARG A 65 5.22 6.64 1.73
N TYR A 66 4.04 6.31 2.27
CA TYR A 66 3.81 4.99 2.85
C TYR A 66 4.00 3.87 1.82
N LEU A 67 3.46 4.05 0.61
CA LEU A 67 3.62 3.08 -0.48
C LEU A 67 5.09 2.92 -0.86
N ASP A 68 5.81 4.04 -1.08
CA ASP A 68 7.23 4.02 -1.42
C ASP A 68 8.06 3.27 -0.38
N LYS A 69 7.75 3.48 0.91
CA LYS A 69 8.44 2.81 2.01
C LYS A 69 8.23 1.30 1.98
N LEU A 70 7.00 0.85 1.76
CA LEU A 70 6.68 -0.58 1.67
C LEU A 70 7.40 -1.23 0.48
N VAL A 71 7.46 -0.55 -0.67
CA VAL A 71 8.20 -1.04 -1.85
C VAL A 71 9.72 -1.10 -1.58
N ASP A 72 10.30 -0.08 -0.95
CA ASP A 72 11.71 -0.07 -0.52
C ASP A 72 12.04 -1.23 0.42
N GLU A 73 11.15 -1.52 1.37
CA GLU A 73 11.32 -2.63 2.30
C GLU A 73 11.21 -4.01 1.64
N LEU A 74 10.28 -4.16 0.69
CA LEU A 74 10.16 -5.36 -0.13
C LEU A 74 11.40 -5.59 -0.99
N ALA A 75 11.91 -4.52 -1.62
CA ALA A 75 13.14 -4.57 -2.42
C ALA A 75 14.36 -4.94 -1.57
N LYS A 76 14.39 -4.55 -0.29
CA LYS A 76 15.42 -4.94 0.69
C LYS A 76 15.26 -6.36 1.24
N VAL A 77 14.47 -7.22 0.57
CA VAL A 77 14.25 -8.64 0.90
C VAL A 77 13.65 -8.84 2.30
N LYS A 78 12.86 -7.88 2.80
CA LYS A 78 11.97 -8.16 3.93
C LYS A 78 10.78 -8.97 3.40
N LYS A 79 10.58 -10.17 3.94
CA LYS A 79 9.38 -10.96 3.65
C LYS A 79 8.12 -10.15 3.99
N MET A 80 7.08 -10.27 3.15
CA MET A 80 5.82 -9.54 3.33
C MET A 80 5.22 -9.74 4.73
N GLU A 81 5.33 -10.95 5.31
CA GLU A 81 4.82 -11.24 6.65
C GLU A 81 5.53 -10.41 7.73
N LYS A 82 6.79 -10.02 7.53
CA LYS A 82 7.52 -9.16 8.46
C LYS A 82 7.02 -7.72 8.39
N ILE A 83 6.71 -7.25 7.19
CA ILE A 83 6.18 -5.91 6.94
C ILE A 83 4.78 -5.78 7.54
N LEU A 84 3.87 -6.72 7.26
CA LEU A 84 2.49 -6.73 7.79
C LEU A 84 2.38 -6.94 9.31
N ARG A 85 3.43 -7.46 9.97
CA ARG A 85 3.48 -7.50 11.44
C ARG A 85 3.82 -6.14 12.03
N THR A 86 4.59 -5.35 11.30
CA THR A 86 5.09 -4.04 11.73
C THR A 86 4.05 -2.95 11.48
N TYR A 87 3.30 -3.04 10.37
CA TYR A 87 2.36 -2.00 9.89
C TYR A 87 0.98 -2.53 9.52
#